data_AF-A0A142CT63-F1
#
_entry.id   AF-A0A142CT63-F1
#
_cell.length_a   1.000
_cell.length_b   1.000
_cell.length_c   1.000
_cell.angle_alpha   90.00
_cell.angle_beta   90.00
_cell.angle_gamma   90.00
#
_symmetry.space_group_name_H-M   'P 1'
#
loop_
_entity.id
_entity.type
_entity.pdbx_description
1 polymer ?
#
loop_
_entity_poly.entity_id
_entity_poly.type
_entity_poly.pdbx_seq_one_letter_code
_entity_poly.pdbx_strand_id
1 'polypeptide(L)'
;MRLSDLVYVKSGRILMTGSPRRIARIFLNEWAREGYKILAEGLPFVVDGEVFIGDPLKNPGFDAYLILNPLSRSREERERLYDWLEENRDKLILLYETKYVGDSITRYQIRNFIDYLLAYRRETLGAEVIRLYRIEGGRVVESREFIRRKGP
;
A
#
# COMPACT_ATOMS: atom_id res chain seq x y z
N MET A 1 6.33 -11.97 10.88
CA MET A 1 6.04 -10.54 10.63
C MET A 1 4.88 -10.01 11.49
N ARG A 2 4.97 -8.80 12.07
CA ARG A 2 3.83 -8.06 12.66
C ARG A 2 3.44 -6.90 11.74
N LEU A 3 2.17 -6.50 11.78
CA LEU A 3 1.69 -5.36 10.99
C LEU A 3 2.37 -4.03 11.39
N SER A 4 2.70 -3.88 12.68
CA SER A 4 3.43 -2.73 13.21
C SER A 4 4.81 -2.54 12.58
N ASP A 5 5.47 -3.64 12.21
CA ASP A 5 6.85 -3.62 11.72
C ASP A 5 6.92 -2.94 10.35
N LEU A 6 5.83 -3.00 9.57
CA LEU A 6 5.73 -2.40 8.24
C LEU A 6 5.63 -0.88 8.25
N VAL A 7 5.18 -0.29 9.36
CA VAL A 7 5.02 1.17 9.44
C VAL A 7 6.38 1.86 9.52
N TYR A 8 7.36 1.19 10.14
CA TYR A 8 8.69 1.74 10.42
C TYR A 8 9.78 1.26 9.44
N VAL A 9 9.39 0.63 8.33
CA VAL A 9 10.36 0.35 7.26
C VAL A 9 10.84 1.68 6.68
N LYS A 10 12.12 1.77 6.32
CA LYS A 10 12.73 3.00 5.77
C LYS A 10 12.58 3.11 4.25
N SER A 11 12.30 1.99 3.60
CA SER A 11 11.95 1.88 2.19
C SER A 11 11.08 0.64 2.00
N GLY A 12 10.30 0.62 0.92
CA GLY A 12 9.46 -0.52 0.58
C GLY A 12 8.15 -0.12 -0.09
N ARG A 13 7.68 -1.02 -0.95
CA ARG A 13 6.47 -0.89 -1.76
C ARG A 13 5.40 -1.80 -1.19
N ILE A 14 4.38 -1.19 -0.60
CA ILE A 14 3.31 -1.88 0.12
C ILE A 14 2.02 -1.72 -0.68
N LEU A 15 1.52 -2.83 -1.20
CA LEU A 15 0.19 -2.88 -1.82
C LEU A 15 -0.87 -3.17 -0.77
N MET A 16 -1.83 -2.25 -0.64
CA MET A 16 -2.97 -2.33 0.26
C MET A 16 -4.24 -2.50 -0.55
N THR A 17 -4.98 -3.59 -0.38
CA THR A 17 -6.12 -3.94 -1.23
C THR A 17 -7.39 -4.10 -0.41
N GLY A 18 -8.55 -3.86 -1.04
CA GLY A 18 -9.87 -3.95 -0.41
C GLY A 18 -10.28 -2.70 0.36
N SER A 19 -9.75 -1.54 0.00
CA SER A 19 -10.04 -0.25 0.66
C SER A 19 -9.72 -0.17 2.17
N PRO A 20 -8.48 -0.49 2.61
CA PRO A 20 -8.10 -0.46 4.03
C PRO A 20 -7.84 0.98 4.55
N ARG A 21 -8.82 1.89 4.41
CA ARG A 21 -8.69 3.33 4.74
C ARG A 21 -8.04 3.58 6.09
N ARG A 22 -8.47 2.86 7.13
CA ARG A 22 -7.94 3.02 8.49
C ARG A 22 -6.46 2.67 8.57
N ILE A 23 -6.03 1.61 7.91
CA ILE A 23 -4.64 1.14 7.97
C ILE A 23 -3.77 2.07 7.14
N ALA A 24 -4.19 2.41 5.92
CA ALA A 24 -3.47 3.37 5.09
C ALA A 24 -3.29 4.74 5.78
N ARG A 25 -4.33 5.21 6.49
CA ARG A 25 -4.24 6.42 7.32
C ARG A 25 -3.18 6.32 8.42
N ILE A 26 -3.08 5.17 9.10
CA ILE A 26 -2.05 4.96 10.13
C ILE A 26 -0.65 5.12 9.51
N PHE A 27 -0.41 4.53 8.34
CA PHE A 27 0.88 4.64 7.66
C PHE A 27 1.22 6.08 7.32
N LEU A 28 0.30 6.81 6.68
CA LEU A 28 0.57 8.20 6.29
C LEU A 28 0.74 9.14 7.49
N ASN A 29 -0.10 9.01 8.51
CA ASN A 29 0.03 9.80 9.74
C ASN A 29 1.38 9.54 10.41
N GLU A 30 1.81 8.28 10.44
CA GLU A 30 3.06 7.90 11.08
C GLU A 30 4.27 8.38 10.29
N TRP A 31 4.26 8.24 8.97
CA TRP A 31 5.32 8.80 8.13
C TRP A 31 5.40 10.32 8.25
N ALA A 32 4.27 11.02 8.28
CA ALA A 32 4.27 12.46 8.49
C ALA A 32 4.82 12.84 9.88
N ARG A 33 4.50 12.05 10.92
CA ARG A 33 5.03 12.23 12.27
C ARG A 33 6.55 12.07 12.35
N GLU A 34 7.10 11.12 11.58
CA GLU A 34 8.55 10.90 11.44
C GLU A 34 9.23 11.97 10.55
N GLY A 35 8.47 12.93 10.01
CA GLY A 35 9.00 14.05 9.24
C GLY A 35 9.24 13.75 7.76
N TYR A 36 8.72 12.63 7.23
CA TYR A 36 8.83 12.32 5.81
C TYR A 36 8.01 13.30 4.97
N LYS A 37 8.57 13.75 3.84
CA LYS A 37 7.84 14.53 2.84
C LYS A 37 7.01 13.58 1.98
N ILE A 38 5.69 13.66 2.11
CA ILE A 38 4.75 12.72 1.46
C ILE A 38 4.05 13.38 0.27
N LEU A 39 4.04 12.71 -0.90
CA LEU A 39 3.22 13.08 -2.05
C LEU A 39 2.13 12.04 -2.31
N ALA A 40 0.88 12.48 -2.46
CA ALA A 40 -0.25 11.62 -2.77
C ALA A 40 -0.95 12.06 -4.06
N GLU A 41 -1.41 11.11 -4.87
CA GLU A 41 -2.32 11.40 -6.00
C GLU A 41 -3.65 11.99 -5.54
N GLY A 42 -4.06 11.62 -4.33
CA GLY A 42 -5.28 12.05 -3.68
C GLY A 42 -5.38 11.43 -2.30
N LEU A 43 -6.26 11.98 -1.47
CA LEU A 43 -6.48 11.49 -0.12
C LEU A 43 -7.92 10.94 0.02
N PRO A 44 -8.11 9.61 -0.06
CA PRO A 44 -9.44 9.01 0.09
C PRO A 44 -9.93 8.99 1.56
N PHE A 45 -9.18 9.60 2.47
CA PHE A 45 -9.44 9.74 3.89
C PHE A 45 -8.64 10.93 4.44
N VAL A 46 -9.08 11.46 5.59
CA VAL A 46 -8.37 12.56 6.28
C VAL A 46 -7.09 12.03 6.92
N VAL A 47 -6.00 12.79 6.78
CA VAL A 47 -4.67 12.55 7.36
C VAL A 47 -4.36 13.74 8.27
N ASP A 48 -3.76 13.49 9.43
CA ASP A 48 -3.50 14.50 10.45
C ASP A 48 -2.15 15.23 10.24
N GLY A 49 -1.29 14.70 9.36
CA GLY A 49 0.01 15.25 9.00
C GLY A 49 0.04 15.94 7.64
N GLU A 50 1.17 16.59 7.33
CA GLU A 50 1.36 17.31 6.07
C GLU A 50 1.58 16.34 4.90
N VAL A 51 0.66 16.38 3.92
CA VAL A 51 0.72 15.59 2.69
C VAL A 51 0.46 16.50 1.51
N PHE A 52 1.34 16.44 0.52
CA PHE A 52 1.20 17.18 -0.72
C PHE A 52 0.32 16.39 -1.69
N ILE A 53 -0.50 17.09 -2.48
CA ILE A 53 -1.32 16.49 -3.54
C ILE A 53 -0.70 16.81 -4.90
N GLY A 54 -0.49 15.79 -5.72
CA GLY A 54 0.06 15.94 -7.07
C GLY A 54 0.31 14.59 -7.71
N ASP A 55 0.90 14.58 -8.92
CA ASP A 55 1.22 13.36 -9.66
C ASP A 55 2.59 12.79 -9.22
N PRO A 56 2.65 11.63 -8.52
CA PRO A 56 3.90 10.99 -8.09
C PRO A 56 4.85 10.68 -9.24
N LEU A 57 4.33 10.36 -10.43
CA LEU A 57 5.15 9.97 -11.58
C LEU A 57 5.86 11.18 -12.21
N LYS A 58 5.44 12.41 -11.89
CA LYS A 58 6.02 13.65 -12.43
C LYS A 58 6.78 14.49 -11.42
N ASN A 59 6.69 14.17 -10.12
CA ASN A 59 7.22 14.99 -9.05
C ASN A 59 8.17 14.18 -8.18
N PRO A 60 9.45 14.02 -8.61
CA PRO A 60 10.47 13.36 -7.81
C PRO A 60 10.87 14.23 -6.60
N GLY A 61 11.57 13.63 -5.64
CA GLY A 61 12.15 14.35 -4.49
C GLY A 61 11.29 14.33 -3.22
N PHE A 62 10.26 13.48 -3.16
CA PHE A 62 9.56 13.12 -1.94
C PHE A 62 10.13 11.82 -1.36
N ASP A 63 9.98 11.64 -0.06
CA ASP A 63 10.47 10.47 0.66
C ASP A 63 9.46 9.31 0.59
N ALA A 64 8.17 9.66 0.58
CA ALA A 64 7.07 8.72 0.54
C ALA A 64 6.00 9.11 -0.48
N TYR A 65 5.36 8.10 -1.08
CA TYR A 65 4.34 8.28 -2.11
C TYR A 65 3.08 7.47 -1.80
N LEU A 66 1.91 8.05 -2.05
CA LEU A 66 0.62 7.35 -2.10
C LEU A 66 0.11 7.33 -3.54
N ILE A 67 -0.08 6.12 -4.07
CA ILE A 67 -0.59 5.86 -5.42
C ILE A 67 -1.94 5.17 -5.31
N LEU A 68 -2.96 5.70 -6.00
CA LEU A 68 -4.33 5.23 -5.96
C LEU A 68 -4.64 4.28 -7.13
N ASN A 69 -5.41 3.23 -6.79
CA ASN A 69 -5.97 2.21 -7.68
C ASN A 69 -5.00 1.69 -8.76
N PRO A 70 -3.78 1.27 -8.39
CA PRO A 70 -2.75 0.89 -9.36
C PRO A 70 -3.14 -0.32 -10.23
N LEU A 71 -4.05 -1.18 -9.76
CA LEU A 71 -4.49 -2.36 -10.51
C LEU A 71 -5.63 -2.05 -11.49
N SER A 72 -6.34 -0.94 -11.25
CA SER A 72 -7.49 -0.51 -12.05
C SER A 72 -7.10 0.47 -13.16
N ARG A 73 -5.83 0.85 -13.25
CA ARG A 73 -5.26 1.67 -14.32
C ARG A 73 -5.34 0.97 -15.67
N SER A 74 -5.34 1.78 -16.74
CA SER A 74 -5.17 1.28 -18.11
C SER A 74 -3.85 0.53 -18.27
N ARG A 75 -3.68 -0.19 -19.39
CA ARG A 75 -2.44 -0.92 -19.65
C ARG A 75 -1.23 0.01 -19.70
N GLU A 76 -1.32 1.10 -20.46
CA GLU A 76 -0.23 2.07 -20.61
C GLU A 76 0.15 2.74 -19.30
N GLU A 77 -0.85 3.11 -18.48
CA GLU A 77 -0.60 3.69 -17.15
C GLU A 77 0.04 2.70 -16.19
N ARG A 78 -0.27 1.40 -16.30
CA ARG A 78 0.38 0.35 -15.51
C ARG A 78 1.83 0.16 -15.91
N GLU A 79 2.13 0.15 -17.20
CA GLU A 79 3.50 0.05 -17.72
C GLU A 79 4.35 1.21 -17.18
N ARG A 80 3.85 2.45 -17.31
CA ARG A 80 4.52 3.65 -16.73
C ARG A 80 4.70 3.56 -15.23
N LEU A 81 3.70 3.06 -14.50
CA LEU A 81 3.80 2.87 -13.05
C LEU A 81 4.87 1.84 -12.71
N TYR A 82 4.97 0.74 -13.46
CA TYR A 82 5.94 -0.32 -13.19
C TYR A 82 7.38 0.16 -13.43
N ASP A 83 7.61 0.92 -14.51
CA ASP A 83 8.90 1.56 -14.75
C ASP A 83 9.25 2.52 -13.61
N TRP A 84 8.30 3.34 -13.18
CA TRP A 84 8.50 4.26 -12.06
C TRP A 84 8.79 3.53 -10.73
N LEU A 85 8.09 2.41 -10.44
CA LEU A 85 8.34 1.58 -9.25
C LEU A 85 9.71 0.90 -9.26
N GLU A 86 10.25 0.64 -10.46
CA GLU A 86 11.57 0.06 -10.66
C GLU A 86 12.67 1.09 -10.37
N GLU A 87 12.46 2.33 -10.81
CA GLU A 87 13.38 3.45 -10.60
C GLU A 87 13.39 3.95 -9.14
N ASN A 88 12.28 3.80 -8.42
CA ASN A 88 12.09 4.35 -7.06
C ASN A 88 12.13 3.26 -5.96
N ARG A 89 12.99 2.25 -6.12
CA ARG A 89 13.15 1.14 -5.16
C ARG A 89 13.62 1.57 -3.76
N ASP A 90 14.25 2.73 -3.64
CA ASP A 90 14.72 3.30 -2.38
C ASP A 90 13.64 4.04 -1.58
N LYS A 91 12.44 4.23 -2.14
CA LYS A 91 11.36 5.04 -1.55
C LYS A 91 10.36 4.24 -0.72
N LEU A 92 9.61 4.94 0.11
CA LEU A 92 8.40 4.42 0.73
C LEU A 92 7.22 4.63 -0.21
N ILE A 93 6.58 3.55 -0.62
CA ILE A 93 5.50 3.63 -1.60
C ILE A 93 4.30 2.85 -1.09
N LEU A 94 3.20 3.55 -0.86
CA LEU A 94 1.92 2.99 -0.50
C LEU A 94 1.04 2.94 -1.75
N LEU A 95 0.78 1.73 -2.21
CA LEU A 95 -0.11 1.44 -3.33
C LEU A 95 -1.49 1.12 -2.76
N TYR A 96 -2.44 2.05 -2.82
CA TYR A 96 -3.78 1.89 -2.27
C TYR A 96 -4.78 1.49 -3.35
N GLU A 97 -5.31 0.28 -3.23
CA GLU A 97 -6.26 -0.31 -4.16
C GLU A 97 -7.62 -0.52 -3.50
N THR A 98 -8.68 -0.04 -4.16
CA THR A 98 -10.05 -0.23 -3.69
C THR A 98 -10.51 -1.67 -3.85
N LYS A 99 -10.11 -2.32 -4.95
CA LYS A 99 -10.38 -3.73 -5.21
C LYS A 99 -9.68 -4.63 -4.22
N TYR A 100 -10.35 -5.68 -3.75
CA TYR A 100 -9.70 -6.71 -2.93
C TYR A 100 -8.86 -7.65 -3.80
N VAL A 101 -7.59 -7.83 -3.43
CA VAL A 101 -6.69 -8.82 -4.01
C VAL A 101 -5.87 -9.45 -2.88
N GLY A 102 -6.27 -10.65 -2.47
CA GLY A 102 -5.49 -11.53 -1.58
C GLY A 102 -4.59 -12.46 -2.38
N ASP A 103 -4.82 -13.78 -2.27
CA ASP A 103 -4.02 -14.82 -2.92
C ASP A 103 -3.96 -14.70 -4.46
N SER A 104 -4.94 -14.03 -5.06
CA SER A 104 -4.98 -13.68 -6.48
C SER A 104 -3.90 -12.70 -6.93
N ILE A 105 -3.07 -12.15 -6.01
CA ILE A 105 -1.96 -11.24 -6.35
C ILE A 105 -0.98 -11.87 -7.35
N THR A 106 -0.85 -13.19 -7.30
CA THR A 106 -0.07 -13.98 -8.25
C THR A 106 -0.54 -13.80 -9.70
N ARG A 107 -1.72 -13.27 -9.98
CA ARG A 107 -2.19 -13.01 -11.35
C ARG A 107 -1.77 -11.63 -11.89
N TYR A 108 -1.20 -10.77 -11.04
CA TYR A 108 -0.86 -9.39 -11.38
C TYR A 108 0.64 -9.22 -11.49
N GLN A 109 1.09 -8.54 -12.54
CA GLN A 109 2.51 -8.25 -12.77
C GLN A 109 3.12 -7.38 -11.67
N ILE A 110 2.31 -6.52 -11.04
CA ILE A 110 2.71 -5.65 -9.92
C ILE A 110 3.36 -6.43 -8.77
N ARG A 111 3.08 -7.74 -8.62
CA ARG A 111 3.68 -8.60 -7.60
C ARG A 111 5.21 -8.55 -7.64
N ASN A 112 5.79 -8.32 -8.82
CA ASN A 112 7.24 -8.26 -9.01
C ASN A 112 7.86 -6.94 -8.52
N PHE A 113 7.03 -5.94 -8.21
CA PHE A 113 7.43 -4.58 -7.82
C PHE A 113 6.99 -4.21 -6.41
N ILE A 114 6.45 -5.16 -5.64
CA ILE A 114 6.02 -4.92 -4.27
C ILE A 114 6.74 -5.86 -3.32
N ASP A 115 6.99 -5.35 -2.12
CA ASP A 115 7.69 -6.07 -1.07
C ASP A 115 6.67 -6.67 -0.09
N TYR A 116 5.49 -6.03 0.03
CA TYR A 116 4.40 -6.47 0.90
C TYR A 116 3.04 -6.31 0.23
N LEU A 117 2.14 -7.24 0.54
CA LEU A 117 0.72 -7.13 0.25
C LEU A 117 -0.06 -7.20 1.55
N LEU A 118 -0.94 -6.23 1.77
CA LEU A 118 -1.96 -6.22 2.80
C LEU A 118 -3.34 -6.27 2.14
N ALA A 119 -4.00 -7.42 2.26
CA ALA A 119 -5.35 -7.62 1.74
C ALA A 119 -6.37 -7.51 2.88
N TYR A 120 -7.23 -6.51 2.82
CA TYR A 120 -8.24 -6.24 3.83
C TYR A 120 -9.63 -6.59 3.30
N ARG A 121 -10.41 -7.32 4.10
CA ARG A 121 -11.82 -7.59 3.82
C ARG A 121 -12.64 -7.49 5.11
N ARG A 122 -13.88 -7.06 4.96
CA ARG A 122 -14.87 -7.09 6.02
C ARG A 122 -15.82 -8.26 5.76
N GLU A 123 -15.91 -9.16 6.73
CA GLU A 123 -16.77 -10.32 6.67
C GLU A 123 -18.16 -10.01 7.24
N THR A 124 -19.12 -10.90 6.92
CA THR A 124 -20.44 -10.91 7.53
C THR A 124 -20.29 -10.97 9.06
N LEU A 125 -21.13 -10.26 9.81
CA LEU A 125 -21.02 -10.06 11.27
C LEU A 125 -19.96 -9.04 11.73
N GLY A 126 -19.37 -8.29 10.80
CA GLY A 126 -18.53 -7.13 11.13
C GLY A 126 -17.12 -7.48 11.61
N ALA A 127 -16.69 -8.72 11.42
CA ALA A 127 -15.29 -9.10 11.58
C ALA A 127 -14.45 -8.47 10.45
N GLU A 128 -13.32 -7.88 10.82
CA GLU A 128 -12.32 -7.37 9.89
C GLU A 128 -11.19 -8.40 9.77
N VAL A 129 -10.88 -8.82 8.54
CA VAL A 129 -9.79 -9.76 8.24
C VAL A 129 -8.72 -9.03 7.46
N ILE A 130 -7.49 -9.11 7.94
CA ILE A 130 -6.30 -8.57 7.28
C ILE A 130 -5.38 -9.75 6.99
N ARG A 131 -5.06 -9.98 5.73
CA ARG A 131 -4.01 -10.92 5.32
C ARG A 131 -2.80 -10.12 4.90
N LEU A 132 -1.67 -10.44 5.52
CA LEU A 132 -0.39 -9.83 5.22
C LEU A 132 0.52 -10.85 4.56
N TYR A 133 1.16 -10.46 3.47
CA TYR A 133 2.09 -11.28 2.71
C TYR A 133 3.40 -10.52 2.53
N ARG A 134 4.51 -11.22 2.71
CA ARG A 134 5.84 -10.76 2.29
C ARG A 134 6.13 -11.36 0.92
N ILE A 135 6.59 -10.53 0.00
CA ILE A 135 6.84 -10.90 -1.39
C ILE A 135 8.31 -10.66 -1.71
N GLU A 136 8.97 -11.66 -2.30
CA GLU A 136 10.35 -11.58 -2.77
C GLU A 136 10.41 -12.13 -4.20
N GLY A 137 10.97 -11.34 -5.12
CA GLY A 137 11.05 -11.73 -6.54
C GLY A 137 9.68 -12.10 -7.15
N GLY A 138 8.60 -11.46 -6.69
CA GLY A 138 7.24 -11.76 -7.13
C GLY A 138 6.60 -13.03 -6.54
N ARG A 139 7.25 -13.69 -5.57
CA ARG A 139 6.74 -14.88 -4.88
C ARG A 139 6.40 -14.56 -3.43
N VAL A 140 5.31 -15.14 -2.93
CA VAL A 140 4.96 -15.07 -1.51
C VAL A 140 5.92 -15.97 -0.73
N VAL A 141 6.69 -15.39 0.19
CA VAL A 141 7.65 -16.12 1.04
C VAL A 141 7.16 -16.27 2.48
N GLU A 142 6.27 -15.38 2.93
CA GLU A 142 5.66 -15.43 4.27
C GLU A 142 4.22 -14.91 4.17
N SER A 143 3.30 -15.47 4.94
CA SER A 143 1.95 -14.93 5.10
C SER A 143 1.46 -15.01 6.54
N ARG A 144 0.57 -14.08 6.92
CA ARG A 144 -0.08 -14.06 8.22
C ARG A 144 -1.47 -13.47 8.12
N GLU A 145 -2.43 -14.09 8.80
CA GLU A 145 -3.79 -13.59 8.91
C GLU A 145 -4.03 -12.97 10.29
N PHE A 146 -4.72 -11.84 10.31
CA PHE A 146 -5.16 -11.14 11.50
C PHE A 146 -6.67 -10.96 11.43
N ILE A 147 -7.36 -11.33 12.51
CA ILE A 147 -8.81 -11.20 12.60
C ILE A 147 -9.11 -10.27 13.77
N ARG A 148 -9.81 -9.17 13.47
CA ARG A 148 -10.39 -8.30 14.48
C ARG A 148 -11.89 -8.55 14.51
N ARG A 149 -12.38 -9.10 15.62
CA ARG A 149 -13.82 -9.13 15.91
C ARG A 149 -14.17 -7.84 16.62
N LYS A 150 -15.17 -7.09 16.14
CA LYS A 150 -15.85 -6.15 17.02
C LYS A 150 -16.49 -7.01 18.11
N GLY A 151 -16.05 -6.82 19.36
CA GLY A 151 -16.80 -7.35 20.50
C GLY A 151 -18.21 -6.75 20.52
N PRO A 152 -19.15 -7.39 21.23
CA PRO A 152 -20.48 -6.83 21.46
C PRO A 152 -20.42 -5.41 22.05
#